data_AF-A0A7C3XR47-F1
#
_entry.id   AF-A0A7C3XR47-F1
#
_cell.length_a   1.000
_cell.length_b   1.000
_cell.length_c   1.000
_cell.angle_alpha   90.00
_cell.angle_beta   90.00
_cell.angle_gamma   90.00
#
_symmetry.space_group_name_H-M   'P 1'
#
loop_
_entity.id
_entity.type
_entity.pdbx_description
1 polymer ?
#
loop_
_entity_poly.entity_id
_entity_poly.type
_entity_poly.pdbx_seq_one_letter_code
_entity_poly.pdbx_strand_id
1 'polypeptide(L)'
;MVLSESRFCVKLITKGDIKMANICDADLLNKTISEGNLVMHISPDYFGEEIVGLEEALKIVEETPILNLAGNNIVSKVIEANLASPRAVREIGCVKFLLVFKFKHTKAQAKKRS
;
A
#
# COMPACT_ATOMS: atom_id res chain seq x y z
N MET A 1 15.61 -8.83 23.93
CA MET A 1 15.49 -8.98 22.46
C MET A 1 14.89 -7.69 21.94
N VAL A 2 15.64 -6.89 21.20
CA VAL A 2 15.08 -5.70 20.55
C VAL A 2 14.23 -6.23 19.39
N LEU A 3 12.90 -6.12 19.52
CA LEU A 3 12.02 -6.32 18.37
C LEU A 3 12.38 -5.21 17.39
N SER A 4 13.04 -5.58 16.29
CA SER A 4 13.28 -4.67 15.18
C SER A 4 11.91 -4.16 14.71
N GLU A 5 11.60 -2.90 14.97
CA GLU A 5 10.38 -2.29 14.48
C GLU A 5 10.39 -2.29 12.94
N SER A 6 9.34 -2.83 12.33
CA SER A 6 9.22 -2.82 10.87
C SER A 6 9.18 -1.37 10.36
N ARG A 7 9.93 -1.11 9.30
CA ARG A 7 10.01 0.18 8.61
C ARG A 7 9.44 0.04 7.21
N PHE A 8 8.85 1.11 6.70
CA PHE A 8 8.15 1.10 5.42
C PHE A 8 8.59 2.26 4.55
N CYS A 9 8.89 2.00 3.28
CA CYS A 9 9.10 3.05 2.28
C CYS A 9 7.76 3.48 1.72
N VAL A 10 7.55 4.79 1.57
CA VAL A 10 6.28 5.36 1.09
C VAL A 10 6.51 6.37 -0.04
N LYS A 11 5.64 6.29 -1.05
CA LYS A 11 5.45 7.33 -2.05
C LYS A 11 4.00 7.73 -2.15
N LEU A 12 3.72 8.97 -1.75
CA LEU A 12 2.42 9.61 -1.94
C LEU A 12 2.35 10.27 -3.32
N ILE A 13 1.25 10.03 -4.03
CA ILE A 13 1.01 10.56 -5.37
C ILE A 13 -0.35 11.24 -5.36
N THR A 14 -0.37 12.53 -5.72
CA THR A 14 -1.60 13.31 -5.86
C THR A 14 -1.68 13.86 -7.28
N LYS A 15 -2.77 13.55 -7.99
CA LYS A 15 -3.04 14.07 -9.34
C LYS A 15 -4.51 14.45 -9.46
N GLY A 16 -4.78 15.75 -9.44
CA GLY A 16 -6.15 16.26 -9.29
C GLY A 16 -6.75 15.77 -7.97
N ASP A 17 -7.96 15.22 -8.02
CA ASP A 17 -8.67 14.67 -6.86
C ASP A 17 -8.23 13.22 -6.49
N ILE A 18 -7.35 12.62 -7.28
CA ILE A 18 -6.87 11.26 -7.05
C ILE A 18 -5.67 11.29 -6.10
N LYS A 19 -5.77 10.53 -5.00
CA LYS A 19 -4.68 10.27 -4.07
C LYS A 19 -4.32 8.77 -4.09
N MET A 20 -3.03 8.47 -4.16
CA MET A 20 -2.50 7.12 -4.14
C MET A 20 -1.27 7.03 -3.23
N ALA A 21 -1.07 5.87 -2.60
CA ALA A 21 0.13 5.57 -1.85
C ALA A 21 0.70 4.22 -2.31
N ASN A 22 1.98 4.23 -2.64
CA ASN A 22 2.76 3.01 -2.83
C ASN A 22 3.57 2.80 -1.55
N ILE A 23 3.46 1.62 -0.95
CA ILE A 23 4.12 1.31 0.32
C ILE A 23 4.80 -0.05 0.20
N CYS A 24 6.08 -0.14 0.57
CA CYS A 24 6.75 -1.43 0.71
C CYS A 24 7.44 -1.60 2.06
N ASP A 25 7.66 -2.86 2.45
CA ASP A 25 8.62 -3.14 3.53
C ASP A 25 9.99 -2.56 3.13
N ALA A 26 10.63 -1.80 4.01
CA ALA A 26 11.81 -1.00 3.66
C ALA A 26 13.00 -1.87 3.23
N ASP A 27 13.09 -3.11 3.74
CA ASP A 27 14.11 -4.06 3.35
C ASP A 27 13.91 -4.63 1.94
N LEU A 28 12.75 -4.39 1.30
CA LEU A 28 12.49 -4.79 -0.08
C LEU A 28 12.93 -3.74 -1.12
N LEU A 29 13.21 -2.50 -0.70
CA LEU A 29 13.59 -1.45 -1.64
C LEU A 29 14.86 -1.84 -2.42
N ASN A 30 14.89 -1.55 -3.71
CA ASN A 30 15.91 -1.95 -4.69
C ASN A 30 16.01 -3.46 -4.98
N LYS A 31 15.12 -4.30 -4.42
CA LYS A 31 15.08 -5.73 -4.75
C LYS A 31 14.23 -6.00 -6.00
N THR A 32 14.53 -7.12 -6.65
CA THR A 32 13.71 -7.69 -7.72
C THR A 32 13.12 -9.02 -7.23
N ILE A 33 11.81 -9.14 -7.28
CA ILE A 33 11.07 -10.34 -6.89
C ILE A 33 10.59 -11.03 -8.16
N SER A 34 10.80 -12.34 -8.29
CA SER A 34 10.46 -13.07 -9.51
C SER A 34 9.75 -14.39 -9.20
N GLU A 35 8.78 -14.75 -10.04
CA GLU A 35 8.08 -16.04 -10.00
C GLU A 35 7.70 -16.46 -11.43
N GLY A 36 8.35 -17.51 -11.95
CA GLY A 36 8.21 -17.90 -13.35
C GLY A 36 8.59 -16.76 -14.29
N ASN A 37 7.64 -16.28 -15.11
CA ASN A 37 7.83 -15.18 -16.04
C ASN A 37 7.49 -13.80 -15.45
N LEU A 38 6.99 -13.75 -14.21
CA LEU A 38 6.63 -12.49 -13.56
C LEU A 38 7.83 -11.92 -12.82
N VAL A 39 8.16 -10.66 -13.08
CA VAL A 39 9.27 -9.93 -12.46
C VAL A 39 8.75 -8.60 -11.93
N MET A 40 8.97 -8.35 -10.64
CA MET A 40 8.55 -7.16 -9.90
C MET A 40 9.78 -6.42 -9.40
N HIS A 41 10.01 -5.20 -9.88
CA HIS A 41 11.08 -4.33 -9.39
C HIS A 41 10.52 -3.42 -8.29
N ILE A 42 11.05 -3.53 -7.08
CA ILE A 42 10.69 -2.68 -5.95
C ILE A 42 11.59 -1.43 -5.99
N SER A 43 11.32 -0.53 -6.93
CA SER A 43 12.19 0.63 -7.17
C SER A 43 11.87 1.83 -6.28
N PRO A 44 12.88 2.65 -5.92
CA PRO A 44 12.68 3.95 -5.26
C PRO A 44 11.76 4.89 -6.05
N ASP A 45 11.84 4.84 -7.38
CA ASP A 45 10.96 5.63 -8.25
C ASP A 45 9.48 5.25 -8.10
N TYR A 46 9.18 4.01 -7.70
CA TYR A 46 7.80 3.55 -7.50
C TYR A 46 7.35 3.66 -6.05
N PHE A 47 8.19 3.25 -5.09
CA PHE A 47 7.83 3.16 -3.67
C PHE A 47 8.34 4.30 -2.79
N GLY A 48 9.19 5.18 -3.33
CA GLY A 48 9.79 6.28 -2.60
C GLY A 48 10.92 5.84 -1.68
N GLU A 49 11.67 6.81 -1.18
CA GLU A 49 12.76 6.61 -0.21
C GLU A 49 12.40 7.10 1.19
N GLU A 50 11.24 7.73 1.36
CA GLU A 50 10.77 8.19 2.66
C GLU A 50 10.43 6.97 3.53
N ILE A 51 11.07 6.87 4.70
CA ILE A 51 10.88 5.76 5.64
C ILE A 51 9.99 6.20 6.79
N VAL A 52 8.89 5.47 6.99
CA VAL A 52 7.95 5.68 8.09
C VAL A 52 7.86 4.46 9.00
N GLY A 53 7.36 4.68 10.22
CA GLY A 53 7.01 3.61 11.17
C GLY A 53 5.61 3.02 10.89
N LEU A 54 5.25 1.99 11.65
CA LEU A 54 3.97 1.28 11.47
C LEU A 54 2.74 2.17 11.66
N GLU A 55 2.72 3.01 12.69
CA GLU A 55 1.57 3.87 12.99
C GLU A 55 1.27 4.81 11.82
N GLU A 56 2.30 5.50 11.32
CA GLU A 56 2.17 6.40 10.17
C GLU A 56 1.81 5.63 8.89
N ALA A 57 2.40 4.45 8.65
CA ALA A 57 2.06 3.63 7.49
C ALA A 57 0.57 3.24 7.50
N LEU A 58 0.02 2.82 8.65
CA LEU A 58 -1.39 2.46 8.77
C LEU A 58 -2.32 3.67 8.62
N LYS A 59 -1.91 4.83 9.13
CA LYS A 59 -2.65 6.09 8.91
C LYS A 59 -2.72 6.45 7.43
N ILE A 60 -1.60 6.36 6.71
CA ILE A 60 -1.55 6.59 5.25
C ILE A 60 -2.45 5.59 4.53
N VAL A 61 -2.39 4.31 4.91
CA VAL A 61 -3.28 3.27 4.38
C VAL A 61 -4.72 3.69 4.59
N GLU A 62 -5.14 4.04 5.80
CA GLU A 62 -6.51 4.40 6.14
C GLU A 62 -7.04 5.58 5.31
N GLU A 63 -6.27 6.66 5.21
CA GLU A 63 -6.68 7.92 4.59
C GLU A 63 -6.63 7.91 3.05
N THR A 64 -5.85 7.00 2.45
CA THR A 64 -5.60 7.00 1.00
C THR A 64 -6.53 6.04 0.25
N PRO A 65 -7.19 6.49 -0.84
CA PRO A 65 -8.17 5.66 -1.54
C PRO A 65 -7.59 4.61 -2.48
N ILE A 66 -6.36 4.80 -2.98
CA ILE A 66 -5.69 3.85 -3.87
C ILE A 66 -4.36 3.44 -3.23
N LEU A 67 -4.16 2.14 -3.04
CA LEU A 67 -2.99 1.61 -2.36
C LEU A 67 -2.33 0.51 -3.18
N ASN A 68 -1.00 0.58 -3.30
CA ASN A 68 -0.17 -0.49 -3.84
C ASN A 68 0.82 -0.92 -2.77
N LEU A 69 0.58 -2.07 -2.16
CA LEU A 69 1.38 -2.59 -1.04
C LEU A 69 2.26 -3.75 -1.51
N ALA A 70 3.53 -3.76 -1.10
CA ALA A 70 4.47 -4.85 -1.37
C ALA A 70 5.29 -5.17 -0.11
N GLY A 71 5.11 -6.35 0.45
CA GLY A 71 5.85 -6.77 1.64
C GLY A 71 5.02 -7.60 2.60
N ASN A 72 5.69 -8.53 3.28
CA ASN A 72 5.02 -9.45 4.18
C ASN A 72 4.58 -8.74 5.45
N ASN A 73 5.31 -7.74 5.93
CA ASN A 73 4.96 -6.98 7.12
C ASN A 73 3.80 -6.03 6.83
N ILE A 74 3.92 -5.13 5.85
CA ILE A 74 2.89 -4.13 5.56
C ILE A 74 1.55 -4.79 5.22
N VAL A 75 1.56 -5.83 4.37
CA VAL A 75 0.33 -6.53 3.99
C VAL A 75 -0.29 -7.22 5.21
N SER A 76 0.49 -7.92 6.03
CA SER A 76 -0.07 -8.60 7.21
C SER A 76 -0.65 -7.60 8.21
N LYS A 77 0.01 -6.45 8.42
CA LYS A 77 -0.48 -5.39 9.32
C LYS A 77 -1.77 -4.75 8.84
N VAL A 78 -1.93 -4.54 7.54
CA VAL A 78 -3.17 -4.02 6.94
C VAL A 78 -4.34 -5.01 7.07
N ILE A 79 -4.07 -6.32 6.93
CA ILE A 79 -5.07 -7.37 7.16
C ILE A 79 -5.44 -7.45 8.64
N GLU A 80 -4.46 -7.44 9.56
CA GLU A 80 -4.67 -7.45 11.01
C GLU A 80 -5.50 -6.25 11.48
N ALA A 81 -5.30 -5.08 10.85
CA ALA A 81 -6.06 -3.86 11.10
C ALA A 81 -7.47 -3.86 10.47
N ASN A 82 -7.90 -4.93 9.80
CA ASN A 82 -9.16 -5.03 9.06
C ASN A 82 -9.34 -3.96 7.96
N LEU A 83 -8.24 -3.44 7.42
CA LEU A 83 -8.26 -2.41 6.37
C LEU A 83 -8.31 -3.00 4.95
N ALA A 84 -8.12 -4.31 4.81
CA ALA A 84 -8.31 -5.05 3.56
C ALA A 84 -8.64 -6.53 3.81
N SER A 85 -9.11 -7.24 2.78
CA SER A 85 -9.45 -8.65 2.86
C SER A 85 -8.23 -9.54 2.59
N PRO A 86 -7.97 -10.60 3.39
CA PRO A 86 -6.89 -11.54 3.13
C PRO A 86 -7.06 -12.29 1.79
N ARG A 87 -8.30 -12.38 1.28
CA ARG A 87 -8.60 -13.02 -0.01
C ARG A 87 -8.05 -12.25 -1.22
N ALA A 88 -7.74 -10.96 -1.04
CA ALA A 88 -7.20 -10.10 -2.10
C ALA A 88 -5.66 -10.13 -2.17
N VAL A 89 -5.00 -10.83 -1.24
CA VAL A 89 -3.54 -10.90 -1.18
C VAL A 89 -3.01 -11.82 -2.29
N ARG A 90 -2.06 -11.31 -3.06
CA ARG A 90 -1.30 -12.07 -4.05
C ARG A 90 0.09 -12.34 -3.52
N GLU A 91 0.55 -13.58 -3.60
CA GLU A 91 1.95 -13.93 -3.30
C GLU A 91 2.72 -14.15 -4.61
N ILE A 92 3.92 -13.58 -4.69
CA ILE A 92 4.85 -13.72 -5.82
C ILE A 92 6.24 -13.86 -5.20
N GLY A 93 6.93 -14.98 -5.43
CA GLY A 93 8.31 -15.14 -4.96
C GLY A 93 8.46 -14.95 -3.44
N CYS A 94 7.53 -15.52 -2.66
CA CYS A 94 7.45 -15.40 -1.19
C CYS A 94 7.19 -13.99 -0.64
N VAL A 95 6.85 -13.02 -1.50
CA VAL A 95 6.47 -11.66 -1.10
C VAL A 95 4.99 -11.44 -1.38
N LYS A 96 4.29 -10.90 -0.38
CA LYS A 96 2.88 -10.51 -0.50
C LYS A 96 2.74 -9.15 -1.20
N PHE A 97 1.77 -9.07 -2.09
CA PHE A 97 1.34 -7.88 -2.80
C PHE A 97 -0.15 -7.68 -2.60
N LEU A 98 -0.57 -6.41 -2.45
CA LEU A 98 -1.97 -6.06 -2.27
C LEU A 98 -2.30 -4.74 -2.95
N LEU A 99 -3.34 -4.75 -3.79
CA LEU A 99 -3.94 -3.56 -4.38
C LEU A 99 -5.26 -3.29 -3.65
N VAL A 100 -5.46 -2.05 -3.18
CA VAL A 100 -6.71 -1.66 -2.50
C VAL A 100 -7.29 -0.43 -3.17
N PHE A 101 -8.60 -0.48 -3.46
CA PHE A 101 -9.39 0.63 -3.96
C PHE A 101 -10.55 0.90 -3.00
N LYS A 102 -10.58 2.09 -2.41
CA LYS A 102 -11.63 2.53 -1.49
C LYS A 102 -12.55 3.49 -2.21
N PHE A 103 -13.83 3.15 -2.26
CA PHE A 103 -14.86 3.98 -2.87
C PHE A 103 -15.67 4.66 -1.77
N LYS A 104 -15.76 5.99 -1.80
CA LYS A 104 -16.73 6.73 -0.99
C LYS A 104 -18.01 6.86 -1.79
N HIS A 105 -19.11 6.30 -1.29
CA HIS A 105 -20.43 6.59 -1.83
C HIS A 105 -20.78 8.05 -1.50
N THR A 106 -20.76 8.92 -2.51
CA THR A 106 -21.40 10.23 -2.42
C THR A 106 -22.86 10.07 -2.84
N LYS A 107 -23.80 10.52 -1.99
CA LYS A 107 -25.19 10.67 -2.42
C LYS A 107 -25.22 11.66 -3.58
N ALA A 108 -25.93 11.34 -4.66
CA ALA A 108 -26.17 12.28 -5.75
C ALA A 108 -26.75 13.58 -5.16
N GLN A 109 -26.10 14.71 -5.44
CA GLN A 109 -26.67 16.01 -5.08
C GLN A 109 -28.00 16.13 -5.83
N ALA A 110 -29.10 16.23 -5.08
CA ALA A 110 -30.40 16.57 -5.66
C ALA A 110 -30.21 17.90 -6.41
N LYS A 111 -30.28 17.87 -7.74
CA LYS A 111 -30.38 19.08 -8.57
C LYS A 111 -31.57 19.87 -8.03
N LYS A 112 -31.31 20.95 -7.27
CA LYS A 112 -32.32 21.98 -7.06
C LYS A 112 -32.59 22.57 -8.44
N ARG A 113 -33.73 22.17 -9.03
CA ARG A 113 -34.29 22.87 -10.20
C ARG A 113 -34.72 24.24 -9.70
N SER A 114 -34.01 25.28 -10.12
CA SER A 114 -34.47 26.66 -10.11
C SER A 114 -35.64 26.82 -11.07
#